data_AF-A0A356TFK2-F1
#
_entry.id   AF-A0A356TFK2-F1
#
_cell.length_a   1.000
_cell.length_b   1.000
_cell.length_c   1.000
_cell.angle_alpha   90.00
_cell.angle_beta   90.00
_cell.angle_gamma   90.00
#
_symmetry.space_group_name_H-M   'P 1'
#
loop_
_entity.id
_entity.type
_entity.pdbx_description
1 polymer ?
#
loop_
_entity_poly.entity_id
_entity_poly.type
_entity_poly.pdbx_seq_one_letter_code
_entity_poly.pdbx_strand_id
1 'polypeptide(L)'
;ADALERAVQRRGGRRIYLNSGLRTLPAQYLLYQWYRRGRCGISLAARPGRSNHESGLAIDIDDNGSWRSALGAEGFNWLGSRDPVHFDFVRGGTDLRRLSVLAFQRLWNRNHPEDRIAEDGDYGPQTESRLSRAPAEGFRVGASCGGEPEAPTEPMAVDWERRSDGTYDFRAEAPASISRVVYAIDGYVIGRASRAEGDDFHIHYEFNFHTDERLVEVTGYDAADRPVGLGLGLIDVTEDTAVFIKQMGPGLYEIGLERPPEAVAAIEVRADGFLLRDGVSGSSWSTRHAVRSSFESLGERRFEIATFNADGSHRGTLRRTFVLR
;
A
#
# COMPACT_ATOMS: atom_id res chain seq x y z
N ALA A 1 -10.85 8.07 9.22
CA ALA A 1 -11.08 6.64 9.47
C ALA A 1 -11.86 6.42 10.77
N ASP A 2 -11.41 7.02 11.88
CA ASP A 2 -11.92 6.77 13.23
C ASP A 2 -13.45 6.94 13.39
N ALA A 3 -14.05 7.95 12.76
CA ALA A 3 -15.50 8.15 12.83
C ALA A 3 -16.29 7.02 12.16
N LEU A 4 -15.76 6.46 11.06
CA LEU A 4 -16.36 5.33 10.37
C LEU A 4 -16.24 4.05 11.22
N GLU A 5 -15.08 3.85 11.85
CA GLU A 5 -14.85 2.74 12.78
C GLU A 5 -15.81 2.80 13.97
N ARG A 6 -15.99 3.97 14.58
CA ARG A 6 -16.97 4.15 15.67
C ARG A 6 -18.41 3.87 15.18
N ALA A 7 -18.76 4.25 13.96
CA ALA A 7 -20.08 3.95 13.40
C ALA A 7 -20.27 2.44 13.22
N VAL A 8 -19.23 1.72 12.79
CA VAL A 8 -19.20 0.24 12.73
C VAL A 8 -19.36 -0.37 14.12
N GLN A 9 -18.67 0.15 15.14
CA GLN A 9 -18.80 -0.34 16.52
C GLN A 9 -20.21 -0.13 17.09
N ARG A 10 -20.88 0.99 16.77
CA ARG A 10 -22.29 1.20 17.13
C ARG A 10 -23.24 0.16 16.56
N ARG A 11 -22.82 -0.55 15.51
CA ARG A 11 -23.57 -1.66 14.90
C ARG A 11 -23.01 -3.02 15.26
N GLY A 12 -22.30 -3.14 16.38
CA GLY A 12 -21.75 -4.40 16.89
C GLY A 12 -20.66 -4.97 16.00
N GLY A 13 -19.84 -4.13 15.37
CA GLY A 13 -18.73 -4.57 14.53
C GLY A 13 -19.15 -5.11 13.16
N ARG A 14 -20.40 -4.88 12.72
CA ARG A 14 -20.87 -5.32 11.40
C ARG A 14 -20.05 -4.67 10.28
N ARG A 15 -19.76 -5.45 9.23
CA ARG A 15 -19.05 -4.97 8.04
C ARG A 15 -19.86 -3.91 7.31
N ILE A 16 -19.24 -2.76 7.03
CA ILE A 16 -19.75 -1.72 6.14
C ILE A 16 -19.09 -1.86 4.77
N TYR A 17 -19.86 -1.67 3.69
CA TYR A 17 -19.35 -1.66 2.33
C TYR A 17 -19.36 -0.22 1.81
N LEU A 18 -18.19 0.29 1.46
CA LEU A 18 -18.02 1.62 0.86
C LEU A 18 -17.93 1.48 -0.65
N ASN A 19 -18.87 2.09 -1.37
CA ASN A 19 -18.87 2.13 -2.83
C ASN A 19 -17.92 3.20 -3.36
N SER A 20 -17.85 4.33 -2.67
CA SER A 20 -16.99 5.44 -3.03
C SER A 20 -16.52 6.19 -1.78
N GLY A 21 -15.34 6.79 -1.87
CA GLY A 21 -14.71 7.63 -0.84
C GLY A 21 -14.07 8.84 -1.49
N LEU A 22 -12.79 9.10 -1.22
CA LEU A 22 -12.03 10.13 -1.92
C LEU A 22 -12.02 9.87 -3.43
N ARG A 23 -12.40 10.88 -4.22
CA ARG A 23 -12.26 10.88 -5.69
C ARG A 23 -11.28 11.99 -6.09
N THR A 24 -10.19 11.62 -6.74
CA THR A 24 -9.18 12.60 -7.18
C THR A 24 -9.75 13.52 -8.26
N LEU A 25 -9.12 14.69 -8.47
CA LEU A 25 -9.51 15.61 -9.54
C LEU A 25 -9.58 14.94 -10.93
N PRO A 26 -8.59 14.15 -11.39
CA PRO A 26 -8.71 13.40 -12.64
C PRO A 26 -9.87 12.40 -12.65
N ALA A 27 -10.11 11.68 -11.55
CA ALA A 27 -11.20 10.72 -11.46
C ALA A 27 -12.58 11.42 -11.53
N GLN A 28 -12.75 12.55 -10.86
CA GLN A 28 -13.98 13.34 -10.96
C GLN A 28 -14.15 13.94 -12.37
N TYR A 29 -13.07 14.37 -13.02
CA TYR A 29 -13.10 14.82 -14.42
C TYR A 29 -13.64 13.72 -15.33
N LEU A 30 -13.09 12.50 -15.26
CA LEU A 30 -13.56 11.38 -16.08
C LEU A 30 -15.04 11.05 -15.82
N LEU A 31 -15.44 10.97 -14.55
CA LEU A 31 -16.83 10.73 -14.16
C LEU A 31 -17.76 11.82 -14.73
N TYR A 32 -17.37 13.08 -14.61
CA TYR A 32 -18.15 14.20 -15.14
C TYR A 32 -18.25 14.17 -16.67
N GLN A 33 -17.19 13.76 -17.38
CA GLN A 33 -17.25 13.58 -18.83
C GLN A 33 -18.16 12.42 -19.24
N TRP A 34 -18.16 11.32 -18.49
CA TRP A 34 -19.10 10.21 -18.74
C TRP A 34 -20.54 10.61 -18.48
N TYR A 35 -20.83 11.30 -17.37
CA TYR A 35 -22.13 11.89 -17.07
C TYR A 35 -22.62 12.79 -18.22
N ARG A 36 -21.79 13.74 -18.66
CA ARG A 36 -22.14 14.65 -19.76
C ARG A 36 -22.39 13.95 -21.10
N ARG A 37 -21.79 12.77 -21.30
CA ARG A 37 -21.93 11.97 -22.52
C ARG A 37 -22.98 10.87 -22.39
N GLY A 38 -23.72 10.80 -21.27
CA GLY A 38 -24.71 9.76 -21.02
C GLY A 38 -24.13 8.35 -20.97
N ARG A 39 -22.87 8.19 -20.54
CA ARG A 39 -22.18 6.90 -20.45
C ARG A 39 -22.27 6.33 -19.04
N CYS A 40 -22.13 5.01 -18.95
CA CYS A 40 -21.98 4.27 -17.69
C CYS A 40 -23.17 4.41 -16.72
N GLY A 41 -24.36 4.80 -17.20
CA GLY A 41 -25.56 4.92 -16.36
C GLY A 41 -25.48 6.01 -15.28
N ILE A 42 -24.54 6.96 -15.40
CA ILE A 42 -24.34 8.00 -14.38
C ILE A 42 -25.45 9.04 -14.52
N SER A 43 -26.34 9.10 -13.52
CA SER A 43 -27.48 10.01 -13.49
C SER A 43 -27.17 11.39 -12.90
N LEU A 44 -26.09 11.50 -12.12
CA LEU A 44 -25.67 12.74 -11.47
C LEU A 44 -24.15 12.75 -11.29
N ALA A 45 -23.50 13.85 -11.67
CA ALA A 45 -22.11 14.12 -11.31
C ALA A 45 -21.88 15.62 -11.13
N ALA A 46 -21.20 16.00 -10.04
CA ALA A 46 -20.76 17.36 -9.83
C ALA A 46 -19.64 17.74 -10.83
N ARG A 47 -19.51 19.04 -11.12
CA ARG A 47 -18.33 19.56 -11.83
C ARG A 47 -17.06 19.28 -11.02
N PRO A 48 -15.91 19.01 -11.66
CA PRO A 48 -14.64 18.89 -10.94
C PRO A 48 -14.31 20.14 -10.13
N GLY A 49 -13.64 19.96 -9.01
CA GLY A 49 -13.43 20.98 -7.97
C GLY A 49 -14.66 21.29 -7.12
N ARG A 50 -15.80 20.60 -7.31
CA ARG A 50 -17.06 20.85 -6.57
C ARG A 50 -17.68 19.61 -5.96
N SER A 51 -17.21 18.41 -6.31
CA SER A 51 -17.73 17.16 -5.75
C SER A 51 -17.36 17.02 -4.29
N ASN A 52 -18.29 16.59 -3.43
CA ASN A 52 -17.94 16.34 -2.02
C ASN A 52 -16.94 15.19 -1.89
N HIS A 53 -16.91 14.22 -2.82
CA HIS A 53 -15.88 13.18 -2.84
C HIS A 53 -14.47 13.70 -3.08
N GLU A 54 -14.31 14.82 -3.79
CA GLU A 54 -13.01 15.46 -3.98
C GLU A 54 -12.47 16.09 -2.69
N SER A 55 -13.30 16.26 -1.66
CA SER A 55 -12.86 16.76 -0.35
C SER A 55 -12.14 15.69 0.48
N GLY A 56 -12.34 14.40 0.16
CA GLY A 56 -11.92 13.29 1.02
C GLY A 56 -12.81 13.07 2.25
N LEU A 57 -13.90 13.82 2.38
CA LEU A 57 -14.83 13.78 3.52
C LEU A 57 -16.20 13.22 3.16
N ALA A 58 -16.37 12.64 1.97
CA ALA A 58 -17.61 12.01 1.56
C ALA A 58 -17.45 10.51 1.32
N ILE A 59 -18.52 9.77 1.59
CA ILE A 59 -18.62 8.34 1.32
C ILE A 59 -19.97 8.02 0.66
N ASP A 60 -19.95 7.01 -0.21
CA ASP A 60 -21.15 6.38 -0.75
C ASP A 60 -21.29 4.96 -0.20
N ILE A 61 -22.49 4.60 0.25
CA ILE A 61 -22.84 3.25 0.69
C ILE A 61 -24.23 2.83 0.16
N ASP A 62 -24.39 1.58 -0.24
CA ASP A 62 -25.70 1.09 -0.74
C ASP A 62 -26.75 1.02 0.37
N ASP A 63 -26.37 0.47 1.53
CA ASP A 63 -27.29 0.23 2.64
C ASP A 63 -27.43 1.47 3.54
N ASN A 64 -27.81 2.61 2.94
CA ASN A 64 -27.98 3.86 3.67
C ASN A 64 -28.96 3.71 4.84
N GLY A 65 -30.08 3.02 4.64
CA GLY A 65 -31.17 2.94 5.62
C GLY A 65 -30.71 2.31 6.93
N SER A 66 -29.91 1.24 6.86
CA SER A 66 -29.46 0.55 8.06
C SER A 66 -28.26 1.24 8.74
N TRP A 67 -27.49 2.04 8.01
CA TRP A 67 -26.31 2.75 8.52
C TRP A 67 -26.59 4.20 8.94
N ARG A 68 -27.67 4.83 8.45
CA ARG A 68 -27.93 6.28 8.61
C ARG A 68 -27.83 6.76 10.05
N SER A 69 -28.43 6.04 11.01
CA SER A 69 -28.41 6.44 12.41
C SER A 69 -27.02 6.33 13.05
N ALA A 70 -26.27 5.28 12.72
CA ALA A 70 -24.94 5.06 13.28
C ALA A 70 -23.93 6.06 12.72
N LEU A 71 -23.97 6.30 11.41
CA LEU A 71 -23.18 7.31 10.72
C LEU A 71 -23.52 8.73 11.21
N GLY A 72 -24.82 9.04 11.34
CA GLY A 72 -25.28 10.32 11.89
C GLY A 72 -24.75 10.60 13.29
N ALA A 73 -24.75 9.60 14.18
CA ALA A 73 -24.21 9.74 15.53
C ALA A 73 -22.71 10.09 15.53
N GLU A 74 -21.97 9.65 14.51
CA GLU A 74 -20.54 9.88 14.33
C GLU A 74 -20.19 11.09 13.45
N GLY A 75 -21.18 11.90 13.06
CA GLY A 75 -20.93 13.18 12.38
C GLY A 75 -20.99 13.12 10.86
N PHE A 76 -21.58 12.06 10.29
CA PHE A 76 -21.91 12.01 8.87
C PHE A 76 -23.32 12.53 8.63
N ASN A 77 -23.47 13.48 7.72
CA ASN A 77 -24.74 14.00 7.26
C ASN A 77 -25.17 13.29 5.98
N TRP A 78 -26.39 12.77 5.95
CA TRP A 78 -26.97 12.12 4.76
C TRP A 78 -27.44 13.18 3.76
N LEU A 79 -27.08 13.02 2.49
CA LEU A 79 -27.40 14.02 1.46
C LEU A 79 -28.89 14.04 1.06
N GLY A 80 -29.64 13.01 1.44
CA GLY A 80 -31.08 12.93 1.22
C GLY A 80 -31.47 12.11 0.00
N SER A 81 -32.75 12.10 -0.32
CA SER A 81 -33.32 11.24 -1.37
C SER A 81 -32.82 11.53 -2.79
N ARG A 82 -32.23 12.71 -3.02
CA ARG A 82 -31.62 13.06 -4.31
C ARG A 82 -30.36 12.26 -4.60
N ASP A 83 -29.67 11.83 -3.54
CA ASP A 83 -28.49 10.98 -3.61
C ASP A 83 -28.46 10.07 -2.37
N PRO A 84 -29.28 9.00 -2.36
CA PRO A 84 -29.55 8.26 -1.15
C PRO A 84 -28.35 7.49 -0.60
N VAL A 85 -27.31 7.28 -1.40
CA VAL A 85 -26.09 6.57 -0.98
C VAL A 85 -25.07 7.50 -0.30
N HIS A 86 -25.21 8.81 -0.48
CA HIS A 86 -24.18 9.79 -0.17
C HIS A 86 -24.24 10.30 1.27
N PHE A 87 -23.08 10.33 1.92
CA PHE A 87 -22.88 10.93 3.25
C PHE A 87 -21.64 11.84 3.28
N ASP A 88 -21.79 13.02 3.89
CA ASP A 88 -20.70 13.96 4.15
C ASP A 88 -20.29 13.94 5.62
N PHE A 89 -19.01 13.77 5.91
CA PHE A 89 -18.48 14.00 7.26
C PHE A 89 -18.36 15.50 7.52
N VAL A 90 -19.08 15.99 8.54
CA VAL A 90 -19.21 17.44 8.84
C VAL A 90 -18.58 17.85 10.18
N ARG A 91 -18.00 16.91 10.92
CA ARG A 91 -17.42 17.16 12.26
C ARG A 91 -15.92 17.48 12.24
N GLY A 92 -15.38 17.87 11.09
CA GLY A 92 -13.97 18.25 10.93
C GLY A 92 -13.38 17.70 9.64
N GLY A 93 -12.07 17.50 9.66
CA GLY A 93 -11.31 17.08 8.47
C GLY A 93 -10.87 18.28 7.62
N THR A 94 -9.96 18.00 6.69
CA THR A 94 -9.40 19.00 5.78
C THR A 94 -10.02 18.80 4.40
N ASP A 95 -10.67 19.83 3.86
CA ASP A 95 -11.19 19.79 2.50
C ASP A 95 -10.05 19.82 1.48
N LEU A 96 -9.91 18.71 0.76
CA LEU A 96 -8.82 18.51 -0.20
C LEU A 96 -9.11 19.07 -1.60
N ARG A 97 -10.31 19.59 -1.90
CA ARG A 97 -10.71 20.00 -3.27
C ARG A 97 -9.73 21.00 -3.86
N ARG A 98 -9.55 22.13 -3.18
CA ARG A 98 -8.66 23.21 -3.62
C ARG A 98 -7.20 22.73 -3.70
N LEU A 99 -6.79 21.89 -2.75
CA LEU A 99 -5.43 21.34 -2.73
C LEU A 99 -5.18 20.40 -3.90
N SER A 100 -6.14 19.55 -4.26
CA SER A 100 -6.04 18.63 -5.40
C SER A 100 -5.90 19.39 -6.71
N VAL A 101 -6.65 20.46 -6.89
CA VAL A 101 -6.54 21.36 -8.05
C VAL A 101 -5.19 22.05 -8.09
N LEU A 102 -4.74 22.61 -6.96
CA LEU A 102 -3.44 23.29 -6.87
C LEU A 102 -2.28 22.32 -7.16
N ALA A 103 -2.36 21.09 -6.65
CA ALA A 103 -1.36 20.05 -6.90
C ALA A 103 -1.26 19.72 -8.39
N PHE A 104 -2.39 19.58 -9.09
CA PHE A 104 -2.40 19.39 -10.53
C PHE A 104 -1.80 20.59 -11.29
N GLN A 105 -2.18 21.82 -10.93
CA GLN A 105 -1.66 23.03 -11.57
C GLN A 105 -0.13 23.13 -11.46
N ARG A 106 0.41 22.87 -10.27
CA ARG A 106 1.86 22.78 -10.01
C ARG A 106 2.54 21.69 -10.83
N LEU A 107 1.93 20.50 -10.84
CA LEU A 107 2.47 19.36 -11.57
C LEU A 107 2.50 19.61 -13.08
N TRP A 108 1.44 20.22 -13.61
CA TRP A 108 1.37 20.65 -14.99
C TRP A 108 2.49 21.64 -15.32
N ASN A 109 2.60 22.74 -14.57
CA ASN A 109 3.58 23.81 -14.80
C ASN A 109 5.03 23.30 -14.73
N ARG A 110 5.29 22.29 -13.88
CA ARG A 110 6.60 21.65 -13.76
C ARG A 110 6.98 20.85 -15.00
N ASN A 111 6.01 20.22 -15.65
CA ASN A 111 6.24 19.41 -16.84
C ASN A 111 6.09 20.21 -18.15
N HIS A 112 5.51 21.42 -18.09
CA HIS A 112 5.22 22.27 -19.23
C HIS A 112 5.64 23.72 -18.93
N PRO A 113 6.95 24.01 -18.81
CA PRO A 113 7.43 25.35 -18.47
C PRO A 113 7.02 26.43 -19.50
N GLU A 114 6.70 26.03 -20.73
CA GLU A 114 6.23 26.86 -21.83
C GLU A 114 4.70 27.04 -21.92
N ASP A 115 3.91 26.24 -21.19
CA ASP A 115 2.43 26.27 -21.19
C ASP A 115 1.87 26.39 -19.77
N ARG A 116 2.34 27.39 -19.01
CA ARG A 116 1.96 27.55 -17.60
C ARG A 116 0.52 28.03 -17.42
N ILE A 117 -0.12 27.53 -16.36
CA ILE A 117 -1.42 27.97 -15.86
C ILE A 117 -1.29 28.56 -14.44
N ALA A 118 -2.31 29.28 -13.98
CA ALA A 118 -2.35 29.79 -12.61
C ALA A 118 -2.32 28.63 -11.59
N GLU A 119 -1.61 28.84 -10.48
CA GLU A 119 -1.55 27.94 -9.32
C GLU A 119 -2.42 28.50 -8.19
N ASP A 120 -3.71 28.67 -8.48
CA ASP A 120 -4.69 29.30 -7.59
C ASP A 120 -5.57 28.29 -6.84
N GLY A 121 -5.48 27.01 -7.19
CA GLY A 121 -6.32 25.94 -6.63
C GLY A 121 -7.77 25.97 -7.14
N ASP A 122 -8.09 26.78 -8.13
CA ASP A 122 -9.44 26.91 -8.68
C ASP A 122 -9.60 26.10 -9.97
N TYR A 123 -10.68 25.32 -10.06
CA TYR A 123 -10.98 24.58 -11.27
C TYR A 123 -11.64 25.49 -12.31
N GLY A 124 -10.83 25.98 -13.26
CA GLY A 124 -11.28 26.82 -14.38
C GLY A 124 -11.04 26.18 -15.76
N PRO A 125 -11.47 26.84 -16.85
CA PRO A 125 -11.31 26.34 -18.21
C PRO A 125 -9.86 26.02 -18.60
N GLN A 126 -8.90 26.78 -18.08
CA GLN A 126 -7.47 26.51 -18.30
C GLN A 126 -7.06 25.18 -17.66
N THR A 127 -7.38 24.97 -16.39
CA THR A 127 -7.14 23.72 -15.68
C THR A 127 -7.82 22.53 -16.36
N GLU A 128 -9.10 22.66 -16.75
CA GLU A 128 -9.83 21.60 -17.47
C GLU A 128 -9.14 21.19 -18.78
N SER A 129 -8.73 22.19 -19.59
CA SER A 129 -8.05 21.94 -20.87
C SER A 129 -6.72 21.20 -20.68
N ARG A 130 -5.98 21.48 -19.61
CA ARG A 130 -4.71 20.81 -19.31
C ARG A 130 -4.94 19.43 -18.72
N LEU A 131 -5.94 19.28 -17.86
CA LEU A 131 -6.34 18.00 -17.29
C LEU A 131 -6.76 17.00 -18.38
N SER A 132 -7.44 17.49 -19.42
CA SER A 132 -7.83 16.67 -20.58
C SER A 132 -6.66 16.17 -21.44
N ARG A 133 -5.49 16.81 -21.31
CA ARG A 133 -4.25 16.47 -22.03
C ARG A 133 -3.24 15.76 -21.13
N ALA A 134 -3.54 15.61 -19.84
CA ALA A 134 -2.64 14.99 -18.89
C ALA A 134 -2.44 13.50 -19.25
N PRO A 135 -1.20 12.99 -19.20
CA PRO A 135 -0.91 11.59 -19.49
C PRO A 135 -1.58 10.67 -18.45
N ALA A 136 -2.27 9.63 -18.92
CA ALA A 136 -2.90 8.64 -18.05
C ALA A 136 -1.89 7.89 -17.17
N GLU A 137 -0.69 7.63 -17.70
CA GLU A 137 0.42 6.98 -16.97
C GLU A 137 1.18 7.93 -16.02
N GLY A 138 0.73 9.17 -15.89
CA GLY A 138 1.38 10.18 -15.06
C GLY A 138 2.45 11.01 -15.79
N PHE A 139 2.85 12.09 -15.14
CA PHE A 139 3.86 13.02 -15.67
C PHE A 139 5.28 12.52 -15.42
N ARG A 140 6.22 12.86 -16.32
CA ARG A 140 7.63 12.48 -16.20
C ARG A 140 8.29 13.03 -14.93
N VAL A 141 7.98 14.28 -14.57
CA VAL A 141 8.47 14.91 -13.34
C VAL A 141 7.32 14.91 -12.33
N GLY A 142 7.49 14.16 -11.24
CA GLY A 142 6.47 14.01 -10.19
C GLY A 142 6.32 15.23 -9.26
N ALA A 143 5.50 15.06 -8.22
CA ALA A 143 5.40 16.02 -7.12
C ALA A 143 6.75 16.14 -6.38
N SER A 144 6.99 17.30 -5.78
CA SER A 144 8.14 17.56 -4.90
C SER A 144 7.55 18.35 -3.75
N CYS A 145 7.46 17.70 -2.61
CA CYS A 145 7.36 18.38 -1.33
C CYS A 145 8.76 18.96 -1.07
N GLY A 146 8.87 20.19 -0.56
CA GLY A 146 10.19 20.78 -0.28
C GLY A 146 10.95 19.89 0.70
N GLY A 147 12.10 19.37 0.26
CA GLY A 147 12.77 18.23 0.88
C GLY A 147 12.05 16.93 0.53
N GLU A 148 12.76 15.97 -0.07
CA GLU A 148 12.36 14.58 0.14
C GLU A 148 12.16 14.42 1.65
N PRO A 149 11.02 13.89 2.15
CA PRO A 149 11.05 13.31 3.48
C PRO A 149 12.23 12.35 3.42
N GLU A 150 13.29 12.64 4.18
CA GLU A 150 14.49 11.82 4.20
C GLU A 150 13.99 10.39 4.35
N ALA A 151 14.20 9.58 3.30
CA ALA A 151 13.67 8.23 3.28
C ALA A 151 14.12 7.58 4.58
N PRO A 152 13.23 6.89 5.31
CA PRO A 152 13.59 6.38 6.62
C PRO A 152 14.91 5.60 6.50
N THR A 153 15.95 6.08 7.20
CA THR A 153 17.34 5.69 6.95
C THR A 153 17.78 4.53 7.82
N GLU A 154 17.02 4.20 8.86
CA GLU A 154 17.36 3.11 9.76
C GLU A 154 16.74 1.80 9.25
N PRO A 155 17.55 0.87 8.70
CA PRO A 155 17.03 -0.40 8.23
C PRO A 155 16.53 -1.23 9.41
N MET A 156 15.38 -1.86 9.22
CA MET A 156 14.75 -2.75 10.18
C MET A 156 14.66 -4.16 9.60
N ALA A 157 14.80 -5.18 10.45
CA ALA A 157 14.48 -6.53 10.05
C ALA A 157 12.97 -6.71 10.05
N VAL A 158 12.44 -7.41 9.06
CA VAL A 158 11.03 -7.81 8.98
C VAL A 158 10.95 -9.31 8.94
N ASP A 159 10.05 -9.87 9.73
CA ASP A 159 9.82 -11.30 9.76
C ASP A 159 8.31 -11.59 9.81
N TRP A 160 7.95 -12.76 9.33
CA TRP A 160 6.59 -13.27 9.44
C TRP A 160 6.57 -14.78 9.44
N GLU A 161 5.53 -15.32 10.06
CA GLU A 161 5.25 -16.74 10.13
C GLU A 161 3.79 -16.99 9.78
N ARG A 162 3.54 -17.92 8.85
CA ARG A 162 2.19 -18.38 8.52
C ARG A 162 1.75 -19.41 9.55
N ARG A 163 0.56 -19.19 10.12
CA ARG A 163 -0.07 -20.12 11.06
C ARG A 163 -0.82 -21.23 10.33
N SER A 164 -1.20 -22.27 11.06
CA SER A 164 -1.92 -23.43 10.53
C SER A 164 -3.31 -23.10 9.99
N ASP A 165 -3.96 -22.05 10.49
CA ASP A 165 -5.24 -21.52 10.01
C ASP A 165 -5.11 -20.61 8.78
N GLY A 166 -3.87 -20.36 8.31
CA GLY A 166 -3.58 -19.55 7.14
C GLY A 166 -3.46 -18.05 7.38
N THR A 167 -3.61 -17.60 8.62
CA THR A 167 -3.25 -16.25 9.06
C THR A 167 -1.74 -16.10 9.23
N TYR A 168 -1.27 -14.88 9.40
CA TYR A 168 0.15 -14.53 9.53
C TYR A 168 0.41 -13.73 10.80
N ASP A 169 1.50 -14.08 11.48
CA ASP A 169 2.08 -13.27 12.54
C ASP A 169 3.26 -12.48 11.95
N PHE A 170 3.18 -11.15 11.96
CA PHE A 170 4.26 -10.27 11.51
C PHE A 170 5.02 -9.72 12.72
N ARG A 171 6.34 -9.57 12.56
CA ARG A 171 7.26 -9.02 13.56
C ARG A 171 8.29 -8.12 12.89
N ALA A 172 8.90 -7.25 13.70
CA ALA A 172 10.01 -6.43 13.25
C ALA A 172 11.08 -6.35 14.33
N GLU A 173 12.35 -6.41 13.93
CA GLU A 173 13.47 -6.05 14.78
C GLU A 173 13.86 -4.61 14.47
N ALA A 174 13.59 -3.71 15.42
CA ALA A 174 13.78 -2.28 15.23
C ALA A 174 14.84 -1.72 16.20
N PRO A 175 15.67 -0.75 15.75
CA PRO A 175 16.58 -0.04 16.64
C PRO A 175 15.87 0.61 17.84
N ALA A 176 16.61 0.86 18.92
CA ALA A 176 16.06 1.42 20.16
C ALA A 176 15.43 2.83 20.00
N SER A 177 15.81 3.56 18.95
CA SER A 177 15.21 4.83 18.51
C SER A 177 13.73 4.68 18.11
N ILE A 178 13.32 3.50 17.63
CA ILE A 178 11.96 3.22 17.16
C ILE A 178 11.06 2.91 18.36
N SER A 179 9.98 3.69 18.48
CA SER A 179 8.96 3.55 19.51
C SER A 179 7.71 2.82 19.03
N ARG A 180 7.42 2.88 17.73
CA ARG A 180 6.21 2.31 17.10
C ARG A 180 6.49 1.95 15.66
N VAL A 181 5.81 0.93 15.15
CA VAL A 181 5.85 0.55 13.74
C VAL A 181 4.46 0.58 13.12
N VAL A 182 4.40 0.73 11.80
CA VAL A 182 3.21 0.55 10.98
C VAL A 182 3.53 -0.48 9.91
N TYR A 183 2.72 -1.54 9.85
CA TYR A 183 2.80 -2.55 8.80
C TYR A 183 1.84 -2.19 7.68
N ALA A 184 2.31 -2.23 6.45
CA ALA A 184 1.52 -2.09 5.25
C ALA A 184 1.80 -3.21 4.25
N ILE A 185 0.76 -3.63 3.55
CA ILE A 185 0.84 -4.56 2.42
C ILE A 185 0.36 -3.80 1.18
N ASP A 186 1.22 -3.68 0.17
CA ASP A 186 0.97 -2.92 -1.07
C ASP A 186 0.48 -1.47 -0.80
N GLY A 187 1.03 -0.85 0.24
CA GLY A 187 0.64 0.49 0.69
C GLY A 187 -0.64 0.57 1.52
N TYR A 188 -1.32 -0.55 1.78
CA TYR A 188 -2.47 -0.60 2.69
C TYR A 188 -2.03 -0.98 4.09
N VAL A 189 -2.28 -0.11 5.08
CA VAL A 189 -1.97 -0.39 6.49
C VAL A 189 -2.77 -1.58 7.00
N ILE A 190 -2.07 -2.60 7.49
CA ILE A 190 -2.66 -3.82 8.05
C ILE A 190 -2.61 -3.86 9.57
N GLY A 191 -1.75 -3.06 10.20
CA GLY A 191 -1.62 -3.04 11.65
C GLY A 191 -0.55 -2.08 12.14
N ARG A 192 -0.50 -1.92 13.46
CA ARG A 192 0.47 -1.10 14.18
C ARG A 192 0.86 -1.85 15.45
N ALA A 193 2.10 -1.70 15.86
CA ALA A 193 2.58 -2.19 17.15
C ALA A 193 3.53 -1.17 17.76
N SER A 194 3.60 -1.14 19.08
CA SER A 194 4.46 -0.24 19.83
C SER A 194 5.42 -0.99 20.73
N ARG A 195 6.57 -0.39 21.01
CA ARG A 195 7.56 -0.94 21.94
C ARG A 195 7.01 -1.10 23.36
N ALA A 196 5.98 -0.34 23.71
CA ALA A 196 5.28 -0.46 24.98
C ALA A 196 4.47 -1.78 25.11
N GLU A 197 4.08 -2.39 23.98
CA GLU A 197 3.35 -3.66 23.93
C GLU A 197 4.30 -4.86 23.84
N GLY A 198 5.51 -4.66 23.31
CA GLY A 198 6.57 -5.66 23.19
C GLY A 198 7.68 -5.20 22.25
N ASP A 199 8.90 -5.71 22.46
CA ASP A 199 10.07 -5.33 21.64
C ASP A 199 10.07 -5.97 20.25
N ASP A 200 9.21 -6.97 19.99
CA ASP A 200 9.11 -7.67 18.69
C ASP A 200 8.08 -7.06 17.74
N PHE A 201 7.36 -6.02 18.19
CA PHE A 201 6.36 -5.29 17.41
C PHE A 201 5.33 -6.21 16.72
N HIS A 202 4.86 -7.23 17.43
CA HIS A 202 3.98 -8.27 16.88
C HIS A 202 2.61 -7.74 16.44
N ILE A 203 2.15 -8.18 15.26
CA ILE A 203 0.75 -8.10 14.84
C ILE A 203 0.28 -9.41 14.22
N HIS A 204 -1.03 -9.62 14.22
CA HIS A 204 -1.69 -10.75 13.58
C HIS A 204 -2.55 -10.27 12.42
N TYR A 205 -2.49 -10.96 11.27
CA TYR A 205 -3.20 -10.54 10.06
C TYR A 205 -3.71 -11.71 9.21
N GLU A 206 -4.92 -11.55 8.66
CA GLU A 206 -5.53 -12.48 7.71
C GLU A 206 -5.64 -11.80 6.34
N PHE A 207 -5.08 -12.44 5.31
CA PHE A 207 -5.20 -11.97 3.94
C PHE A 207 -6.58 -12.31 3.38
N ASN A 208 -7.33 -11.29 2.97
CA ASN A 208 -8.61 -11.45 2.28
C ASN A 208 -8.45 -11.91 0.81
N PHE A 209 -7.26 -11.71 0.23
CA PHE A 209 -6.95 -12.06 -1.16
C PHE A 209 -5.56 -12.69 -1.23
N HIS A 210 -5.50 -13.90 -1.78
CA HIS A 210 -4.31 -14.73 -1.85
C HIS A 210 -3.70 -14.61 -3.24
N THR A 211 -2.61 -13.86 -3.37
CA THR A 211 -1.86 -13.64 -4.62
C THR A 211 -0.36 -13.54 -4.33
N ASP A 212 0.46 -13.60 -5.36
CA ASP A 212 1.91 -13.43 -5.28
C ASP A 212 2.35 -11.95 -5.27
N GLU A 213 3.65 -11.75 -5.03
CA GLU A 213 4.36 -10.47 -5.18
C GLU A 213 3.81 -9.31 -4.34
N ARG A 214 3.30 -9.61 -3.14
CA ARG A 214 2.85 -8.57 -2.21
C ARG A 214 4.05 -7.87 -1.60
N LEU A 215 4.05 -6.53 -1.62
CA LEU A 215 5.06 -5.72 -0.94
C LEU A 215 4.71 -5.63 0.55
N VAL A 216 5.62 -6.10 1.40
CA VAL A 216 5.60 -5.84 2.85
C VAL A 216 6.43 -4.60 3.14
N GLU A 217 5.81 -3.59 3.74
CA GLU A 217 6.49 -2.38 4.20
C GLU A 217 6.24 -2.18 5.70
N VAL A 218 7.31 -1.97 6.46
CA VAL A 218 7.26 -1.68 7.88
C VAL A 218 7.94 -0.34 8.12
N THR A 219 7.14 0.68 8.44
CA THR A 219 7.67 2.01 8.77
C THR A 219 7.84 2.15 10.28
N GLY A 220 9.06 2.43 10.74
CA GLY A 220 9.40 2.71 12.12
C GLY A 220 9.33 4.20 12.44
N TYR A 221 8.73 4.53 13.59
CA TYR A 221 8.53 5.90 14.08
C TYR A 221 9.29 6.12 15.39
N ASP A 222 9.97 7.26 15.50
CA ASP A 222 10.63 7.69 16.73
C ASP A 222 9.61 8.18 17.78
N ALA A 223 10.09 8.56 18.97
CA ALA A 223 9.24 9.07 20.05
C ALA A 223 8.55 10.41 19.74
N ALA A 224 9.00 11.12 18.69
CA ALA A 224 8.40 12.36 18.19
C ALA A 224 7.43 12.11 17.02
N ASP A 225 7.09 10.84 16.75
CA ASP A 225 6.20 10.40 15.68
C ASP A 225 6.73 10.71 14.26
N ARG A 226 8.07 10.80 14.10
CA ARG A 226 8.72 10.97 12.80
C ARG A 226 9.07 9.60 12.21
N PRO A 227 8.81 9.35 10.92
CA PRO A 227 9.21 8.12 10.26
C PRO A 227 10.73 8.12 10.06
N VAL A 228 11.45 7.21 10.73
CA VAL A 228 12.91 7.13 10.67
C VAL A 228 13.42 5.72 10.36
N GLY A 229 12.59 4.69 10.54
CA GLY A 229 12.93 3.30 10.22
C GLY A 229 12.17 2.74 9.02
N LEU A 230 12.81 1.85 8.27
CA LEU A 230 12.19 1.13 7.14
C LEU A 230 12.63 -0.33 7.14
N GLY A 231 11.65 -1.24 7.07
CA GLY A 231 11.86 -2.64 6.76
C GLY A 231 11.03 -3.05 5.56
N LEU A 232 11.61 -3.81 4.64
CA LEU A 232 10.94 -4.24 3.41
C LEU A 232 10.94 -5.76 3.25
N GLY A 233 9.92 -6.26 2.58
CA GLY A 233 9.88 -7.64 2.13
C GLY A 233 8.95 -7.87 0.95
N LEU A 234 9.05 -9.04 0.36
CA LEU A 234 8.10 -9.58 -0.61
C LEU A 234 7.54 -10.88 -0.05
N ILE A 235 6.23 -11.05 -0.14
CA ILE A 235 5.54 -12.25 0.28
C ILE A 235 4.55 -12.71 -0.78
N ASP A 236 4.62 -13.99 -1.14
CA ASP A 236 3.53 -14.65 -1.81
C ASP A 236 2.58 -15.24 -0.76
N VAL A 237 1.28 -15.01 -0.93
CA VAL A 237 0.25 -15.49 0.02
C VAL A 237 -0.67 -16.52 -0.63
N THR A 238 -0.12 -17.36 -1.51
CA THR A 238 -0.82 -18.45 -2.19
C THR A 238 -1.00 -19.67 -1.29
N GLU A 239 -1.96 -20.54 -1.58
CA GLU A 239 -2.17 -21.77 -0.79
C GLU A 239 -0.99 -22.76 -0.93
N ASP A 240 -0.40 -22.82 -2.12
CA ASP A 240 0.74 -23.69 -2.44
C ASP A 240 2.07 -23.06 -1.99
N THR A 241 3.16 -23.43 -2.68
CA THR A 241 4.49 -22.86 -2.48
C THR A 241 4.48 -21.36 -2.70
N ALA A 242 5.03 -20.65 -1.72
CA ALA A 242 5.11 -19.20 -1.71
C ALA A 242 6.57 -18.76 -1.62
N VAL A 243 6.99 -17.82 -2.46
CA VAL A 243 8.29 -17.16 -2.31
C VAL A 243 8.20 -16.09 -1.23
N PHE A 244 9.28 -15.96 -0.45
CA PHE A 244 9.48 -14.80 0.40
C PHE A 244 10.85 -14.17 0.18
N ILE A 245 10.92 -12.86 0.39
CA ILE A 245 12.15 -12.07 0.50
C ILE A 245 11.99 -11.19 1.75
N LYS A 246 12.83 -11.40 2.76
CA LYS A 246 12.79 -10.67 4.04
C LYS A 246 14.04 -9.83 4.18
N GLN A 247 13.90 -8.52 4.43
CA GLN A 247 15.03 -7.73 4.90
C GLN A 247 15.34 -8.13 6.34
N MET A 248 16.58 -8.50 6.62
CA MET A 248 17.06 -8.94 7.93
C MET A 248 17.96 -7.89 8.60
N GLY A 249 18.19 -6.76 7.93
CA GLY A 249 19.08 -5.69 8.37
C GLY A 249 19.67 -4.91 7.19
N PRO A 250 20.69 -4.05 7.43
CA PRO A 250 21.35 -3.28 6.38
C PRO A 250 21.95 -4.20 5.31
N GLY A 251 21.41 -4.15 4.08
CA GLY A 251 21.88 -4.94 2.95
C GLY A 251 21.78 -6.46 3.13
N LEU A 252 21.15 -6.97 4.19
CA LEU A 252 21.05 -8.39 4.51
C LEU A 252 19.64 -8.87 4.23
N TYR A 253 19.50 -9.91 3.40
CA TYR A 253 18.19 -10.43 3.01
C TYR A 253 18.14 -11.95 3.16
N GLU A 254 16.97 -12.48 3.50
CA GLU A 254 16.68 -13.91 3.47
C GLU A 254 15.64 -14.18 2.38
N ILE A 255 16.01 -15.04 1.43
CA ILE A 255 15.19 -15.40 0.26
C ILE A 255 14.88 -16.88 0.34
N GLY A 256 13.61 -17.26 0.22
CA GLY A 256 13.25 -18.66 0.39
C GLY A 256 11.82 -18.99 -0.01
N LEU A 257 11.41 -20.18 0.42
CA LEU A 257 10.08 -20.73 0.15
C LEU A 257 9.35 -21.02 1.46
N GLU A 258 8.09 -20.61 1.52
CA GLU A 258 7.10 -21.20 2.42
C GLU A 258 6.35 -22.33 1.71
N ARG A 259 6.00 -23.38 2.46
CA ARG A 259 5.24 -24.53 1.95
C ARG A 259 5.84 -25.14 0.66
N PRO A 260 7.17 -25.36 0.55
CA PRO A 260 7.68 -26.19 -0.52
C PRO A 260 7.09 -27.61 -0.38
N PRO A 261 6.71 -28.30 -1.47
CA PRO A 261 6.22 -29.67 -1.40
C PRO A 261 7.29 -30.58 -0.80
N GLU A 262 6.93 -31.65 -0.10
CA GLU A 262 7.89 -32.58 0.52
C GLU A 262 8.95 -33.14 -0.46
N ALA A 263 8.62 -33.19 -1.75
CA ALA A 263 9.54 -33.64 -2.80
C ALA A 263 10.67 -32.64 -3.12
N VAL A 264 10.55 -31.38 -2.68
CA VAL A 264 11.63 -30.39 -2.77
C VAL A 264 12.58 -30.64 -1.59
N ALA A 265 13.77 -31.15 -1.90
CA ALA A 265 14.79 -31.46 -0.91
C ALA A 265 15.75 -30.28 -0.65
N ALA A 266 15.89 -29.39 -1.63
CA ALA A 266 16.71 -28.19 -1.51
C ALA A 266 16.33 -27.12 -2.54
N ILE A 267 16.82 -25.90 -2.29
CA ILE A 267 16.82 -24.82 -3.27
C ILE A 267 18.22 -24.29 -3.55
N GLU A 268 18.38 -23.70 -4.74
CA GLU A 268 19.43 -22.73 -5.04
C GLU A 268 18.79 -21.37 -5.36
N VAL A 269 19.40 -20.29 -4.88
CA VAL A 269 18.92 -18.93 -5.16
C VAL A 269 19.96 -18.19 -5.99
N ARG A 270 19.52 -17.57 -7.08
CA ARG A 270 20.33 -16.63 -7.87
C ARG A 270 19.77 -15.22 -7.78
N ALA A 271 20.64 -14.22 -7.69
CA ALA A 271 20.30 -12.82 -7.89
C ALA A 271 21.01 -12.32 -9.15
N ASP A 272 20.26 -11.83 -10.13
CA ASP A 272 20.77 -11.35 -11.43
C ASP A 272 21.68 -12.37 -12.13
N GLY A 273 21.36 -13.65 -11.98
CA GLY A 273 22.12 -14.78 -12.53
C GLY A 273 23.28 -15.27 -11.65
N PHE A 274 23.68 -14.54 -10.61
CA PHE A 274 24.74 -14.95 -9.69
C PHE A 274 24.21 -15.87 -8.60
N LEU A 275 24.86 -17.03 -8.44
CA LEU A 275 24.50 -18.01 -7.40
C LEU A 275 24.86 -17.48 -6.02
N LEU A 276 23.86 -17.42 -5.14
CA LEU A 276 24.03 -16.98 -3.77
C LEU A 276 24.48 -18.15 -2.89
N ARG A 277 25.39 -17.86 -1.96
CA ARG A 277 25.79 -18.76 -0.89
C ARG A 277 25.07 -18.36 0.38
N ASP A 278 24.41 -19.32 1.03
CA ASP A 278 23.71 -19.07 2.29
C ASP A 278 24.71 -18.74 3.40
N GLY A 279 24.56 -17.58 4.02
CA GLY A 279 25.36 -17.11 5.13
C GLY A 279 25.14 -17.93 6.41
N VAL A 280 24.02 -18.65 6.53
CA VAL A 280 23.75 -19.50 7.69
C VAL A 280 24.44 -20.87 7.55
N SER A 281 24.19 -21.59 6.46
CA SER A 281 24.74 -22.94 6.25
C SER A 281 26.10 -22.98 5.56
N GLY A 282 26.49 -21.92 4.85
CA GLY A 282 27.66 -21.91 3.97
C GLY A 282 27.49 -22.73 2.69
N SER A 283 26.25 -23.13 2.34
CA SER A 283 25.96 -23.88 1.12
C SER A 283 25.21 -23.01 0.12
N SER A 284 25.43 -23.22 -1.18
CA SER A 284 24.51 -22.71 -2.21
C SER A 284 23.30 -23.65 -2.40
N TRP A 285 23.45 -24.91 -1.99
CA TRP A 285 22.42 -25.93 -1.94
C TRP A 285 21.73 -25.91 -0.57
N SER A 286 20.60 -25.21 -0.45
CA SER A 286 19.93 -24.97 0.82
C SER A 286 18.79 -25.96 1.09
N THR A 287 19.01 -26.87 2.04
CA THR A 287 17.97 -27.78 2.59
C THR A 287 17.06 -27.08 3.61
N ARG A 288 17.41 -25.85 4.03
CA ARG A 288 16.55 -24.95 4.81
C ARG A 288 15.43 -24.34 3.97
N HIS A 289 15.50 -24.47 2.64
CA HIS A 289 14.65 -23.76 1.69
C HIS A 289 14.70 -22.23 1.87
N ALA A 290 15.83 -21.73 2.35
CA ALA A 290 16.11 -20.31 2.54
C ALA A 290 17.61 -20.03 2.39
N VAL A 291 17.96 -18.92 1.77
CA VAL A 291 19.33 -18.44 1.58
C VAL A 291 19.42 -17.04 2.17
N ARG A 292 20.29 -16.85 3.16
CA ARG A 292 20.60 -15.54 3.72
C ARG A 292 21.82 -14.96 3.03
N SER A 293 21.72 -13.77 2.44
CA SER A 293 22.81 -13.17 1.69
C SER A 293 22.90 -11.66 1.88
N SER A 294 24.13 -11.15 1.88
CA SER A 294 24.43 -9.72 1.94
C SER A 294 24.61 -9.15 0.53
N PHE A 295 24.10 -7.95 0.30
CA PHE A 295 24.18 -7.23 -0.97
C PHE A 295 24.91 -5.91 -0.75
N GLU A 296 26.06 -5.74 -1.40
CA GLU A 296 26.85 -4.51 -1.33
C GLU A 296 26.26 -3.38 -2.19
N SER A 297 25.63 -3.76 -3.29
CA SER A 297 24.84 -2.86 -4.12
C SER A 297 23.37 -3.15 -3.87
N LEU A 298 22.59 -2.09 -3.67
CA LEU A 298 21.15 -2.13 -3.48
C LEU A 298 20.43 -1.77 -4.79
N GLY A 299 19.10 -1.77 -4.79
CA GLY A 299 18.26 -1.54 -5.97
C GLY A 299 17.53 -2.78 -6.46
N GLU A 300 16.91 -2.67 -7.62
CA GLU A 300 16.13 -3.76 -8.22
C GLU A 300 17.00 -4.99 -8.50
N ARG A 301 16.54 -6.15 -8.07
CA ARG A 301 17.16 -7.45 -8.31
C ARG A 301 16.14 -8.43 -8.86
N ARG A 302 16.60 -9.28 -9.77
CA ARG A 302 15.85 -10.46 -10.22
C ARG A 302 16.32 -11.68 -9.45
N PHE A 303 15.42 -12.28 -8.70
CA PHE A 303 15.66 -13.51 -7.98
C PHE A 303 15.14 -14.71 -8.77
N GLU A 304 15.97 -15.76 -8.86
CA GLU A 304 15.56 -17.06 -9.36
C GLU A 304 15.76 -18.10 -8.25
N ILE A 305 14.69 -18.80 -7.88
CA ILE A 305 14.68 -19.82 -6.84
C ILE A 305 14.46 -21.17 -7.53
N ALA A 306 15.55 -21.88 -7.78
CA ALA A 306 15.51 -23.22 -8.37
C ALA A 306 15.27 -24.25 -7.27
N THR A 307 14.35 -25.19 -7.52
CA THR A 307 14.01 -26.28 -6.59
C THR A 307 14.51 -27.61 -7.12
N PHE A 308 14.91 -28.50 -6.21
CA PHE A 308 15.54 -29.77 -6.55
C PHE A 308 14.97 -30.94 -5.73
N ASN A 309 14.99 -32.11 -6.35
CA ASN A 309 14.73 -33.39 -5.71
C ASN A 309 15.91 -33.85 -4.84
N ALA A 310 15.69 -34.86 -4.00
CA ALA A 310 16.75 -35.46 -3.18
C ALA A 310 17.88 -36.11 -3.99
N ASP A 311 17.61 -36.54 -5.23
CA ASP A 311 18.61 -37.08 -6.16
C ASP A 311 19.40 -35.99 -6.91
N GLY A 312 19.12 -34.72 -6.64
CA GLY A 312 19.76 -33.58 -7.27
C GLY A 312 19.11 -33.12 -8.58
N SER A 313 18.07 -33.79 -9.06
CA SER A 313 17.40 -33.39 -10.30
C SER A 313 16.57 -32.11 -10.10
N HIS A 314 16.60 -31.23 -11.11
CA HIS A 314 15.87 -29.96 -11.12
C HIS A 314 14.36 -30.21 -11.24
N ARG A 315 13.56 -29.52 -10.43
CA ARG A 315 12.09 -29.61 -10.43
C ARG A 315 11.43 -28.41 -11.09
N GLY A 316 11.95 -27.21 -10.85
CA GLY A 316 11.35 -25.97 -11.32
C GLY A 316 12.09 -24.74 -10.83
N THR A 317 11.70 -23.58 -11.34
CA THR A 317 12.28 -22.29 -10.96
C THR A 317 11.19 -21.25 -10.80
N LEU A 318 11.12 -20.65 -9.62
CA LEU A 318 10.28 -19.49 -9.32
C LEU A 318 11.09 -18.21 -9.54
N ARG A 319 10.44 -17.13 -9.97
CA ARG A 319 11.12 -15.85 -10.25
C ARG A 319 10.38 -14.70 -9.60
N ARG A 320 11.14 -13.79 -8.96
CA ARG A 320 10.60 -12.57 -8.35
C ARG A 320 11.50 -11.39 -8.68
N THR A 321 10.90 -10.22 -8.87
CA THR A 321 11.64 -8.95 -8.93
C THR A 321 11.39 -8.19 -7.64
N PHE A 322 12.45 -7.69 -7.01
CA PHE A 322 12.32 -6.96 -5.76
C PHE A 322 13.40 -5.87 -5.64
N VAL A 323 13.04 -4.73 -5.05
CA VAL A 323 13.95 -3.60 -4.85
C VAL A 323 14.55 -3.68 -3.47
N LEU A 324 15.85 -4.00 -3.40
CA LEU A 324 16.63 -3.93 -2.18
C LEU A 324 16.87 -2.47 -1.80
N ARG A 325 16.72 -2.14 -0.51
CA ARG A 325 17.03 -0.83 0.05
C ARG A 325 17.91 -0.89 1.28
#